data_AF-A0A101HMK0-F1
#
_entry.id   AF-A0A101HMK0-F1
#
_cell.length_a   1.000
_cell.length_b   1.000
_cell.length_c   1.000
_cell.angle_alpha   90.00
_cell.angle_beta   90.00
_cell.angle_gamma   90.00
#
_symmetry.space_group_name_H-M   'P 1'
#
loop_
_entity.id
_entity.type
_entity.pdbx_description
1 polymer ?
#
loop_
_entity_poly.entity_id
_entity_poly.type
_entity_poly.pdbx_seq_one_letter_code
_entity_poly.pdbx_strand_id
1 'polypeptide(L)'
;MLTKSISQLKCKIVRSLGKQDISGYLAGIGVLLSRFIKILPNFSLVGSFGFFQSNLIVFFAQILAFDLFFGGVYKGFLFTYLGFFSYWVFGRLAGDKLKNQLFMLPFASFLFFLISNLGVWWFWYARTFSGLITCYTLALPFYRNTLLGDLFFGGMIIMIRVLARMLNTTEQRSYVDSK
;
A
#
# COMPACT_ATOMS: atom_id res chain seq x y z
N MET A 1 -19.03 -7.17 38.82
CA MET A 1 -18.61 -6.03 37.96
C MET A 1 -17.45 -6.37 37.02
N LEU A 2 -16.38 -7.06 37.45
CA LEU A 2 -15.22 -7.39 36.59
C LEU A 2 -15.55 -8.29 35.37
N THR A 3 -16.45 -9.25 35.49
CA THR A 3 -16.82 -10.18 34.41
C THR A 3 -17.53 -9.50 33.23
N LYS A 4 -18.37 -8.49 33.49
CA LYS A 4 -18.97 -7.64 32.45
C LYS A 4 -17.91 -6.85 31.67
N SER A 5 -16.92 -6.29 32.37
CA SER A 5 -15.83 -5.49 31.77
C SER A 5 -14.95 -6.30 30.82
N ILE A 6 -14.58 -7.52 31.21
CA ILE A 6 -13.76 -8.43 30.39
C ILE A 6 -14.55 -8.93 29.16
N SER A 7 -15.85 -9.20 29.31
CA SER A 7 -16.71 -9.60 28.17
C SER A 7 -16.90 -8.46 27.15
N GLN A 8 -17.02 -7.22 27.63
CA GLN A 8 -17.13 -6.02 26.80
C GLN A 8 -15.82 -5.74 26.07
N LEU A 9 -14.68 -5.94 26.74
CA LEU A 9 -13.35 -5.79 26.13
C LEU A 9 -13.12 -6.85 25.06
N LYS A 10 -13.41 -8.13 25.33
CA LYS A 10 -13.33 -9.22 24.34
C LYS A 10 -14.25 -8.98 23.16
N CYS A 11 -15.50 -8.57 23.39
CA CYS A 11 -16.45 -8.29 22.32
C CYS A 11 -16.02 -7.08 21.47
N LYS A 12 -15.47 -6.02 22.09
CA LYS A 12 -14.93 -4.84 21.40
C LYS A 12 -13.67 -5.16 20.59
N ILE A 13 -12.80 -6.02 21.09
CA ILE A 13 -11.62 -6.53 20.38
C ILE A 13 -12.04 -7.42 19.21
N VAL A 14 -12.94 -8.38 19.40
CA VAL A 14 -13.44 -9.26 18.33
C VAL A 14 -14.20 -8.48 17.25
N ARG A 15 -15.01 -7.47 17.63
CA ARG A 15 -15.65 -6.55 16.66
C ARG A 15 -14.66 -5.66 15.92
N SER A 16 -13.60 -5.22 16.60
CA SER A 16 -12.53 -4.41 15.99
C SER A 16 -11.71 -5.23 15.01
N LEU A 17 -11.39 -6.48 15.34
CA LEU A 17 -10.66 -7.41 14.48
C LEU A 17 -11.50 -7.79 13.24
N GLY A 18 -12.76 -8.20 13.43
CA GLY A 18 -13.64 -8.58 12.32
C GLY A 18 -13.99 -7.43 11.35
N LYS A 19 -14.12 -6.19 11.84
CA LYS A 19 -14.36 -5.03 10.97
C LYS A 19 -13.14 -4.59 10.17
N GLN A 20 -11.93 -4.70 10.74
CA GLN A 20 -10.71 -4.34 10.02
C GLN A 20 -10.39 -5.34 8.91
N ASP A 21 -10.63 -6.63 9.14
CA ASP A 21 -10.37 -7.67 8.15
C ASP A 21 -11.29 -7.51 6.93
N ILE A 22 -12.62 -7.38 7.12
CA ILE A 22 -13.59 -7.22 6.01
C ILE A 22 -13.31 -5.97 5.19
N SER A 23 -13.01 -4.84 5.85
CA SER A 23 -12.64 -3.59 5.17
C SER A 23 -11.36 -3.75 4.34
N GLY A 24 -10.37 -4.46 4.88
CA GLY A 24 -9.13 -4.78 4.17
C GLY A 24 -9.36 -5.60 2.90
N TYR A 25 -10.21 -6.63 2.96
CA TYR A 25 -10.55 -7.45 1.79
C TYR A 25 -11.29 -6.65 0.72
N LEU A 26 -12.29 -5.84 1.10
CA LEU A 26 -13.02 -4.98 0.15
C LEU A 26 -12.09 -3.96 -0.53
N ALA A 27 -11.19 -3.35 0.25
CA ALA A 27 -10.17 -2.46 -0.31
C ALA A 27 -9.22 -3.20 -1.26
N GLY A 28 -8.80 -4.42 -0.92
CA GLY A 28 -7.98 -5.27 -1.79
C GLY A 28 -8.66 -5.62 -3.11
N ILE A 29 -9.96 -5.93 -3.08
CA ILE A 29 -10.77 -6.15 -4.29
C ILE A 29 -10.87 -4.85 -5.10
N GLY A 30 -11.15 -3.72 -4.45
CA GLY A 30 -11.19 -2.42 -5.11
C GLY A 30 -9.88 -2.04 -5.81
N VAL A 31 -8.74 -2.35 -5.17
CA VAL A 31 -7.41 -2.18 -5.79
C VAL A 31 -7.29 -3.06 -7.02
N LEU A 32 -7.62 -4.34 -6.92
CA LEU A 32 -7.56 -5.27 -8.06
C LEU A 32 -8.42 -4.77 -9.23
N LEU A 33 -9.66 -4.32 -8.95
CA LEU A 33 -10.58 -3.78 -9.95
C LEU A 33 -10.06 -2.47 -10.56
N SER A 34 -9.44 -1.59 -9.79
CA SER A 34 -8.87 -0.35 -10.30
C SER A 34 -7.79 -0.59 -11.36
N ARG A 35 -7.09 -1.73 -11.30
CA ARG A 35 -6.01 -2.09 -12.25
C ARG A 35 -6.52 -2.47 -13.65
N PHE A 36 -7.84 -2.66 -13.82
CA PHE A 36 -8.45 -2.84 -15.14
C PHE A 36 -8.60 -1.50 -15.88
N ILE A 37 -8.68 -0.38 -15.16
CA ILE A 37 -8.74 0.97 -15.74
C ILE A 37 -7.29 1.46 -15.93
N LYS A 38 -6.63 1.00 -16.99
CA LYS A 38 -5.26 1.42 -17.30
C LYS A 38 -5.24 2.81 -17.94
N ILE A 39 -5.14 3.85 -17.11
CA ILE A 39 -4.98 5.23 -17.58
C ILE A 39 -3.52 5.50 -17.98
N LEU A 40 -2.54 5.08 -17.15
CA LEU A 40 -1.11 5.13 -17.44
C LEU A 40 -0.39 3.86 -16.97
N PRO A 41 0.71 3.43 -17.61
CA PRO A 41 1.56 2.36 -17.10
C PRO A 41 2.06 2.69 -15.68
N ASN A 42 1.92 1.76 -14.75
CA ASN A 42 2.36 1.85 -13.34
C ASN A 42 1.72 2.97 -12.48
N PHE A 43 0.79 3.75 -13.02
CA PHE A 43 -0.05 4.62 -12.18
C PHE A 43 -1.14 3.78 -11.53
N SER A 44 -0.95 3.37 -10.27
CA SER A 44 -1.87 2.46 -9.58
C SER A 44 -1.91 2.65 -8.07
N LEU A 45 -2.97 2.14 -7.45
CA LEU A 45 -3.19 2.16 -6.00
C LEU A 45 -2.32 1.14 -5.23
N VAL A 46 -1.62 0.22 -5.92
CA VAL A 46 -1.00 -0.96 -5.31
C VAL A 46 0.04 -0.61 -4.25
N GLY A 47 0.98 0.31 -4.55
CA GLY A 47 2.04 0.72 -3.61
C GLY A 47 1.48 1.37 -2.35
N SER A 48 0.62 2.38 -2.52
CA SER A 48 -0.08 3.04 -1.42
C SER A 48 -0.93 2.07 -0.59
N PHE A 49 -1.66 1.15 -1.23
CA PHE A 49 -2.42 0.13 -0.52
C PHE A 49 -1.51 -0.73 0.34
N GLY A 50 -0.39 -1.23 -0.21
CA GLY A 50 0.59 -2.00 0.55
C GLY A 50 1.18 -1.25 1.75
N PHE A 51 1.47 0.03 1.57
CA PHE A 51 1.98 0.90 2.65
C PHE A 51 0.98 1.02 3.81
N PHE A 52 -0.29 1.28 3.50
CA PHE A 52 -1.31 1.48 4.55
C PHE A 52 -1.93 0.19 5.08
N GLN A 53 -1.82 -0.93 4.35
CA GLN A 53 -2.41 -2.22 4.70
C GLN A 53 -1.66 -2.91 5.85
N SER A 54 -2.39 -3.38 6.87
CA SER A 54 -1.83 -4.17 7.97
C SER A 54 -1.68 -5.65 7.62
N ASN A 55 -2.64 -6.20 6.89
CA ASN A 55 -2.65 -7.61 6.54
C ASN A 55 -1.81 -7.88 5.29
N LEU A 56 -0.61 -8.44 5.50
CA LEU A 56 0.34 -8.79 4.44
C LEU A 56 -0.28 -9.77 3.41
N ILE A 57 -1.10 -10.71 3.88
CA ILE A 57 -1.74 -11.71 3.02
C ILE A 57 -2.69 -11.02 2.05
N VAL A 58 -3.53 -10.10 2.52
CA VAL A 58 -4.44 -9.34 1.65
C VAL A 58 -3.67 -8.52 0.62
N PHE A 59 -2.57 -7.89 1.05
CA PHE A 59 -1.75 -7.09 0.14
C PHE A 59 -1.15 -7.94 -0.99
N PHE A 60 -0.56 -9.08 -0.68
CA PHE A 60 0.07 -9.95 -1.69
C PHE A 60 -0.95 -10.79 -2.48
N ALA A 61 -2.09 -11.16 -1.89
CA ALA A 61 -3.12 -11.93 -2.56
C ALA A 61 -3.67 -11.20 -3.80
N GLN A 62 -3.90 -9.88 -3.72
CA GLN A 62 -4.35 -9.12 -4.90
C GLN A 62 -3.26 -8.96 -5.96
N ILE A 63 -1.98 -8.88 -5.58
CA ILE A 63 -0.86 -8.85 -6.53
C ILE A 63 -0.81 -10.17 -7.27
N LEU A 64 -0.78 -11.27 -6.53
CA LEU A 64 -0.74 -12.63 -7.07
C LEU A 64 -1.94 -12.91 -7.97
N ALA A 65 -3.16 -12.56 -7.54
CA ALA A 65 -4.35 -12.73 -8.35
C ALA A 65 -4.20 -11.99 -9.69
N PHE A 66 -3.82 -10.72 -9.67
CA PHE A 66 -3.61 -9.96 -10.90
C PHE A 66 -2.53 -10.57 -11.79
N ASP A 67 -1.39 -10.97 -11.23
CA ASP A 67 -0.27 -11.50 -12.00
C ASP A 67 -0.60 -12.87 -12.63
N LEU A 68 -1.43 -13.68 -11.99
CA LEU A 68 -1.95 -14.94 -12.56
C LEU A 68 -2.90 -14.69 -13.74
N PHE A 69 -3.74 -13.65 -13.68
CA PHE A 69 -4.68 -13.33 -14.76
C PHE A 69 -4.02 -12.60 -15.95
N PHE A 70 -3.01 -11.76 -15.70
CA PHE A 70 -2.44 -10.86 -16.71
C PHE A 70 -0.99 -11.16 -17.10
N GLY A 71 -0.41 -12.25 -16.60
CA GLY A 71 0.94 -12.67 -16.97
C GLY A 71 2.04 -11.82 -16.31
N GLY A 72 1.91 -11.55 -15.01
CA GLY A 72 2.92 -10.81 -14.23
C GLY A 72 4.14 -11.64 -13.79
N VAL A 73 4.18 -12.93 -14.13
CA VAL A 73 5.29 -13.83 -13.80
C VAL A 73 6.31 -13.84 -14.94
N TYR A 74 7.48 -13.27 -14.68
CA TYR A 74 8.58 -13.15 -15.64
C TYR A 74 9.92 -13.35 -14.94
N LYS A 75 11.03 -13.58 -15.67
CA LYS A 75 12.36 -13.74 -15.03
C LYS A 75 12.74 -12.48 -14.25
N GLY A 76 12.88 -12.57 -12.92
CA GLY A 76 13.13 -11.41 -12.07
C GLY A 76 11.92 -10.87 -11.31
N PHE A 77 10.71 -11.45 -11.49
CA PHE A 77 9.50 -11.04 -10.78
C PHE A 77 9.65 -11.05 -9.24
N LEU A 78 10.49 -11.93 -8.69
CA LEU A 78 10.78 -11.97 -7.25
C LEU A 78 11.32 -10.65 -6.71
N PHE A 79 12.09 -9.90 -7.50
CA PHE A 79 12.57 -8.57 -7.13
C PHE A 79 11.43 -7.55 -7.12
N THR A 80 10.45 -7.67 -8.02
CA THR A 80 9.24 -6.84 -7.96
C THR A 80 8.44 -7.13 -6.69
N TYR A 81 8.30 -8.40 -6.30
CA TYR A 81 7.64 -8.80 -5.05
C TYR A 81 8.41 -8.31 -3.82
N LEU A 82 9.74 -8.35 -3.84
CA LEU A 82 10.58 -7.77 -2.79
C LEU A 82 10.44 -6.24 -2.74
N GLY A 83 10.34 -5.58 -3.89
CA GLY A 83 10.01 -4.16 -3.99
C GLY A 83 8.66 -3.87 -3.34
N PHE A 84 7.61 -4.65 -3.66
CA PHE A 84 6.30 -4.50 -3.05
C PHE A 84 6.35 -4.71 -1.53
N PHE A 85 7.12 -5.70 -1.08
CA PHE A 85 7.35 -5.95 0.35
C PHE A 85 7.93 -4.72 1.07
N SER A 86 8.79 -3.95 0.40
CA SER A 86 9.33 -2.71 0.98
C SER A 86 8.23 -1.70 1.34
N TYR A 87 7.18 -1.53 0.53
CA TYR A 87 6.05 -0.66 0.88
C TYR A 87 5.42 -1.06 2.20
N TRP A 88 5.16 -2.35 2.39
CA TRP A 88 4.55 -2.84 3.62
C TRP A 88 5.45 -2.56 4.84
N VAL A 89 6.75 -2.85 4.73
CA VAL A 89 7.74 -2.59 5.80
C VAL A 89 7.78 -1.11 6.17
N PHE A 90 7.95 -0.22 5.19
CA PHE A 90 8.01 1.22 5.45
C PHE A 90 6.66 1.78 5.93
N GLY A 91 5.55 1.18 5.52
CA GLY A 91 4.24 1.47 6.06
C GLY A 91 4.12 1.15 7.55
N ARG A 92 4.67 0.02 8.00
CA ARG A 92 4.72 -0.33 9.43
C ARG A 92 5.65 0.59 10.22
N LEU A 93 6.82 0.92 9.66
CA LEU A 93 7.78 1.83 10.28
C LEU A 93 7.24 3.27 10.40
N ALA A 94 6.41 3.70 9.44
CA ALA A 94 5.80 5.03 9.47
C ALA A 94 4.81 5.19 10.62
N GLY A 95 4.09 4.12 10.97
CA GLY A 95 3.04 4.13 11.99
C GLY A 95 1.91 5.11 11.64
N ASP A 96 1.31 5.72 12.67
CA ASP A 96 0.17 6.63 12.52
C ASP A 96 0.56 8.13 12.40
N LYS A 97 1.87 8.43 12.43
CA LYS A 97 2.36 9.81 12.38
C LYS A 97 2.33 10.32 10.94
N LEU A 98 1.54 11.37 10.69
CA LEU A 98 1.39 11.98 9.36
C LEU A 98 2.74 12.35 8.72
N LYS A 99 3.63 13.02 9.48
CA LYS A 99 4.96 13.41 9.00
C LYS A 99 5.78 12.20 8.53
N ASN A 100 5.70 11.08 9.24
CA ASN A 100 6.43 9.87 8.87
C ASN A 100 5.82 9.24 7.61
N GLN A 101 4.48 9.19 7.51
CA GLN A 101 3.79 8.66 6.34
C GLN A 101 4.12 9.45 5.06
N LEU A 102 4.13 10.78 5.15
CA LEU A 102 4.46 11.68 4.03
C LEU A 102 5.92 11.51 3.55
N PHE A 103 6.84 11.17 4.45
CA PHE A 103 8.24 10.95 4.08
C PHE A 103 8.51 9.51 3.61
N MET A 104 7.96 8.51 4.32
CA MET A 104 8.28 7.11 4.07
C MET A 104 7.57 6.53 2.85
N LEU A 105 6.41 7.06 2.44
CA LEU A 105 5.72 6.55 1.24
C LEU A 105 6.51 6.83 -0.06
N PRO A 106 6.97 8.08 -0.34
CA PRO A 106 7.87 8.34 -1.46
C PRO A 106 9.18 7.55 -1.37
N PHE A 107 9.72 7.38 -0.17
CA PHE A 107 10.93 6.60 0.05
C PHE A 107 10.74 5.12 -0.29
N ALA A 108 9.59 4.53 0.10
CA ALA A 108 9.23 3.17 -0.27
C ALA A 108 9.05 3.03 -1.80
N SER A 109 8.45 4.03 -2.45
CA SER A 109 8.33 4.08 -3.91
C SER A 109 9.68 4.08 -4.60
N PHE A 110 10.63 4.87 -4.09
CA PHE A 110 12.00 4.90 -4.59
C PHE A 110 12.71 3.55 -4.40
N LEU A 111 12.57 2.92 -3.23
CA LEU A 111 13.13 1.59 -2.99
C LEU A 111 12.50 0.50 -3.86
N PHE A 112 11.18 0.56 -4.10
CA PHE A 112 10.52 -0.31 -5.06
C PHE A 112 11.14 -0.15 -6.45
N PHE A 113 11.35 1.08 -6.91
CA PHE A 113 12.02 1.35 -8.18
C PHE A 113 13.44 0.75 -8.23
N LEU A 114 14.23 0.94 -7.18
CA LEU A 114 15.58 0.38 -7.11
C LEU A 114 15.56 -1.15 -7.16
N ILE A 115 14.78 -1.80 -6.31
CA ILE A 115 14.78 -3.25 -6.17
C ILE A 115 14.19 -3.92 -7.41
N SER A 116 13.03 -3.44 -7.89
CA SER A 116 12.36 -4.06 -9.05
C SER A 116 13.21 -4.00 -10.32
N ASN A 117 13.86 -2.87 -10.60
CA ASN A 117 14.71 -2.71 -11.78
C ASN A 117 16.05 -3.42 -11.66
N LEU A 118 16.53 -3.68 -10.44
CA LEU A 118 17.69 -4.54 -10.24
C LEU A 118 17.43 -5.96 -10.76
N GLY A 119 16.22 -6.49 -10.49
CA GLY A 119 15.79 -7.78 -11.03
C GLY A 119 15.67 -7.75 -12.56
N VAL A 120 15.08 -6.70 -13.12
CA VAL A 120 14.96 -6.54 -14.57
C VAL A 120 16.35 -6.50 -15.22
N TRP A 121 17.26 -5.69 -14.71
CA TRP A 121 18.63 -5.61 -15.21
C TRP A 121 19.33 -6.97 -15.16
N TRP A 122 19.25 -7.67 -14.03
CA TRP A 122 19.94 -8.95 -13.82
C TRP A 122 19.54 -10.03 -14.84
N PHE A 123 18.26 -10.07 -15.21
CA PHE A 123 17.71 -11.12 -16.07
C PHE A 123 17.51 -10.73 -17.54
N TRP A 124 17.41 -9.43 -17.87
CA TRP A 124 17.01 -8.96 -19.21
C TRP A 124 18.03 -8.07 -19.91
N TYR A 125 19.07 -7.63 -19.21
CA TYR A 125 20.10 -6.75 -19.75
C TYR A 125 21.48 -7.40 -19.65
N ALA A 126 22.43 -6.89 -20.43
CA ALA A 126 23.83 -7.26 -20.26
C ALA A 126 24.30 -6.88 -18.84
N ARG A 127 24.98 -7.81 -18.17
CA ARG A 127 25.52 -7.65 -16.81
C ARG A 127 26.80 -6.80 -16.80
N THR A 128 26.68 -5.60 -17.39
CA THR A 128 27.72 -4.58 -17.48
C THR A 128 27.19 -3.28 -16.89
N PHE A 129 28.09 -2.36 -16.54
CA PHE A 129 27.72 -1.05 -16.02
C PHE A 129 26.86 -0.24 -17.02
N SER A 130 27.15 -0.35 -18.31
CA SER A 130 26.33 0.26 -19.36
C SER A 130 24.92 -0.33 -19.40
N GLY A 131 24.78 -1.66 -19.33
CA GLY A 131 23.48 -2.32 -19.27
C GLY A 131 22.66 -1.91 -18.04
N LEU A 132 23.33 -1.70 -16.90
CA LEU A 132 22.70 -1.19 -15.67
C LEU A 132 22.13 0.22 -15.89
N ILE A 133 22.95 1.15 -16.39
CA ILE A 133 22.51 2.51 -16.68
C ILE A 133 21.33 2.50 -17.64
N THR A 134 21.44 1.78 -18.76
CA THR A 134 20.35 1.71 -19.75
C THR A 134 19.04 1.20 -19.14
N CYS A 135 19.09 0.13 -18.35
CA CYS A 135 17.91 -0.42 -17.69
C CYS A 135 17.22 0.62 -16.79
N TYR A 136 17.98 1.32 -15.95
CA TYR A 136 17.42 2.31 -15.04
C TYR A 136 16.95 3.58 -15.74
N THR A 137 17.66 4.05 -16.77
CA THR A 137 17.24 5.21 -17.57
C THR A 137 15.91 4.96 -18.26
N LEU A 138 15.73 3.79 -18.89
CA LEU A 138 14.47 3.41 -19.53
C LEU A 138 13.33 3.20 -18.53
N ALA A 139 13.66 2.90 -17.27
CA ALA A 139 12.67 2.72 -16.21
C ALA A 139 12.16 4.05 -15.60
N LEU A 140 12.82 5.19 -15.83
CA LEU A 140 12.45 6.49 -15.24
C LEU A 140 11.02 6.96 -15.56
N PRO A 141 10.49 6.83 -16.80
CA PRO A 141 9.10 7.21 -17.08
C PRO A 141 8.09 6.38 -16.30
N PHE A 142 8.39 5.09 -16.11
CA PHE A 142 7.56 4.18 -15.32
C PHE A 142 7.60 4.54 -13.85
N TYR A 143 8.78 4.85 -13.31
CA TYR A 143 8.93 5.29 -11.93
C TYR A 143 8.20 6.60 -11.66
N ARG A 144 8.26 7.57 -12.58
CA ARG A 144 7.51 8.81 -12.47
C ARG A 144 6.02 8.52 -12.26
N ASN A 145 5.44 7.60 -13.03
CA ASN A 145 4.03 7.24 -12.89
C ASN A 145 3.75 6.51 -11.57
N THR A 146 4.65 5.61 -11.12
CA THR A 146 4.55 4.95 -9.81
C THR A 146 4.54 5.97 -8.68
N LEU A 147 5.50 6.90 -8.68
CA LEU A 147 5.63 7.92 -7.63
C LEU A 147 4.41 8.85 -7.60
N LEU A 148 3.94 9.30 -8.76
CA LEU A 148 2.73 10.12 -8.85
C LEU A 148 1.48 9.37 -8.38
N GLY A 149 1.35 8.08 -8.74
CA GLY A 149 0.28 7.22 -8.24
C GLY A 149 0.33 7.10 -6.72
N ASP A 150 1.51 6.84 -6.16
CA ASP A 150 1.69 6.73 -4.72
C ASP A 150 1.34 8.02 -3.97
N LEU A 151 1.79 9.16 -4.47
CA LEU A 151 1.48 10.45 -3.88
C LEU A 151 -0.01 10.78 -3.95
N PHE A 152 -0.63 10.52 -5.10
CA PHE A 152 -2.05 10.79 -5.31
C PHE A 152 -2.92 9.91 -4.43
N PHE A 153 -2.78 8.59 -4.57
CA PHE A 153 -3.61 7.63 -3.84
C PHE A 153 -3.29 7.59 -2.34
N GLY A 154 -2.02 7.68 -1.98
CA GLY A 154 -1.61 7.78 -0.59
C GLY A 154 -2.11 9.06 0.07
N GLY A 155 -2.06 10.19 -0.65
CA GLY A 155 -2.66 11.45 -0.23
C GLY A 155 -4.16 11.34 0.00
N MET A 156 -4.90 10.68 -0.90
CA MET A 156 -6.33 10.42 -0.72
C MET A 156 -6.62 9.59 0.54
N ILE A 157 -5.88 8.50 0.77
CA ILE A 157 -6.06 7.65 1.96
C ILE A 157 -5.80 8.45 3.24
N ILE A 158 -4.72 9.25 3.27
CA ILE A 158 -4.41 10.13 4.40
C ILE A 158 -5.55 11.13 4.62
N MET A 159 -6.01 11.80 3.56
CA MET A 159 -7.08 12.80 3.64
C MET A 159 -8.36 12.20 4.23
N ILE A 160 -8.78 11.02 3.75
CA ILE A 160 -9.95 10.31 4.26
C ILE A 160 -9.79 9.98 5.75
N ARG A 161 -8.60 9.49 6.18
CA ARG A 161 -8.33 9.17 7.58
C ARG A 161 -8.37 10.42 8.48
N VAL A 162 -7.84 11.54 8.01
CA VAL A 162 -7.87 12.80 8.74
C VAL A 162 -9.32 13.31 8.85
N LEU A 163 -10.08 13.32 7.75
CA LEU A 163 -11.48 13.74 7.74
C LEU A 163 -12.34 12.88 8.67
N ALA A 164 -12.19 11.56 8.63
CA ALA A 164 -12.90 10.65 9.52
C ALA A 164 -12.60 10.92 11.00
N ARG A 165 -11.35 11.26 11.35
CA ARG A 165 -10.98 11.65 12.72
C ARG A 165 -11.64 12.96 13.15
N MET A 166 -11.74 13.94 12.25
CA MET A 166 -12.42 15.21 12.54
C MET A 166 -13.92 15.00 12.79
N LEU A 167 -14.61 14.26 11.91
CA LEU A 167 -16.05 13.99 12.04
C LEU A 167 -16.39 13.26 13.35
N ASN A 168 -15.61 12.24 13.70
CA ASN A 168 -15.82 11.49 14.95
C ASN A 168 -15.58 12.36 16.21
N THR A 169 -14.68 13.34 16.13
CA THR A 169 -14.42 14.28 17.24
C THR A 169 -15.60 15.24 17.43
N THR A 170 -16.20 15.70 16.32
CA THR A 170 -17.40 16.55 16.36
C THR A 170 -18.59 15.82 16.96
N GLU A 171 -18.86 14.57 16.55
CA GLU A 171 -19.94 13.77 17.13
C GLU A 171 -19.77 13.54 18.63
N GLN A 172 -18.55 13.23 19.08
CA GLN A 172 -18.26 13.05 20.50
C GLN A 172 -18.50 14.33 21.31
N ARG A 173 -18.14 15.49 20.75
CA ARG A 173 -18.36 16.78 21.41
C ARG A 173 -19.85 17.11 21.53
N SER A 174 -20.62 16.93 20.46
CA SER A 174 -22.07 17.14 20.48
C SER A 174 -22.80 16.21 21.46
N TYR A 175 -22.35 14.97 21.63
CA TYR A 175 -22.93 14.05 22.62
C TYR A 175 -22.67 14.50 24.07
N VAL A 176 -21.46 14.99 24.36
CA VAL A 176 -21.11 15.49 25.71
C VAL A 176 -21.88 16.75 26.05
N ASP A 177 -22.03 17.69 25.10
CA ASP A 177 -22.77 18.95 25.33
C ASP A 177 -24.30 18.75 25.45
N SER A 178 -24.83 17.58 25.01
CA SER A 178 -26.25 17.23 25.12
C SER A 178 -26.66 16.56 26.45
N LYS A 179 -25.70 16.31 27.35
CA LYS A 179 -25.92 15.71 28.68
C LYS A 179 -25.70 16.73 29.79
#